data_AF-U1NZ94-F1
#
_entry.id   AF-U1NZ94-F1
#
_cell.length_a   1.000
_cell.length_b   1.000
_cell.length_c   1.000
_cell.angle_alpha   90.00
_cell.angle_beta   90.00
_cell.angle_gamma   90.00
#
_symmetry.space_group_name_H-M   'P 1'
#
loop_
_entity.id
_entity.type
_entity.pdbx_description
1 polymer ?
#
loop_
_entity_poly.entity_id
_entity_poly.type
_entity_poly.pdbx_seq_one_letter_code
_entity_poly.pdbx_strand_id
1 'polypeptide(L)'
;MSPGTYEIQAHADGHQPGRDTATVTAATTTTPDIEMPVPDLPPVVGESPPLDLNGGGLHRDIYGDGQFDIFDVQALFDDLDSQVVQDNSDRFDFSGNGGPVTIFDVQALFGDLEKSEALDSE
;
A
#
# COMPACT_ATOMS: atom_id res chain seq x y z
N MET A 1 11.46 0.03 32.74
CA MET A 1 10.31 -0.89 32.83
C MET A 1 10.76 -2.16 33.52
N SER A 2 9.88 -2.80 34.31
CA SER A 2 10.19 -4.12 34.88
C SER A 2 10.26 -5.15 33.75
N PRO A 3 11.08 -6.20 33.85
CA PRO A 3 10.98 -7.32 32.93
C PRO A 3 9.55 -7.87 32.91
N GLY A 4 9.04 -8.20 31.72
CA GLY A 4 7.65 -8.64 31.54
C GLY A 4 7.19 -8.52 30.09
N THR A 5 5.98 -8.99 29.83
CA THR A 5 5.30 -8.85 28.54
C THR A 5 4.40 -7.62 28.55
N TYR A 6 4.47 -6.84 27.49
CA TYR A 6 3.74 -5.58 27.31
C TYR A 6 2.94 -5.63 26.02
N GLU A 7 1.72 -5.09 26.04
CA GLU A 7 1.04 -4.69 24.80
C GLU A 7 1.63 -3.37 24.32
N ILE A 8 1.89 -3.32 23.03
CA ILE A 8 2.42 -2.16 22.32
C ILE A 8 1.45 -1.80 21.22
N GLN A 9 1.20 -0.50 21.09
CA GLN A 9 0.37 0.06 20.05
C GLN A 9 1.14 1.16 19.35
N ALA A 10 1.20 1.09 18.02
CA ALA A 10 1.75 2.13 17.17
C ALA A 10 0.63 2.85 16.43
N HIS A 11 0.82 4.15 16.21
CA HIS A 11 -0.07 5.00 15.42
C HIS A 11 0.76 5.73 14.38
N ALA A 12 0.28 5.77 13.14
CA ALA A 12 0.82 6.60 12.08
C ALA A 12 -0.35 7.20 11.27
N ASP A 13 -0.15 8.40 10.74
CA ASP A 13 -1.14 9.05 9.90
C ASP A 13 -1.42 8.17 8.65
N GLY A 14 -2.69 8.08 8.25
CA GLY A 14 -3.11 7.25 7.12
C GLY A 14 -3.12 5.73 7.37
N HIS A 15 -2.88 5.29 8.61
CA HIS A 15 -2.87 3.88 9.00
C HIS A 15 -3.78 3.64 10.21
N GLN A 16 -4.38 2.45 10.24
CA GLN A 16 -4.97 1.89 11.45
C GLN A 16 -3.89 1.59 12.49
N PRO A 17 -4.22 1.65 13.80
CA PRO A 17 -3.25 1.36 14.83
C PRO A 17 -2.75 -0.09 14.75
N GLY A 18 -1.45 -0.26 14.62
CA GLY A 18 -0.79 -1.56 14.75
C GLY A 18 -0.73 -1.99 16.21
N ARG A 19 -0.92 -3.28 16.49
CA ARG A 19 -0.86 -3.84 17.85
C ARG A 19 -0.04 -5.11 17.88
N ASP A 20 0.83 -5.22 18.87
CA ASP A 20 1.61 -6.44 19.11
C ASP A 20 1.94 -6.59 20.61
N THR A 21 2.61 -7.68 20.96
CA THR A 21 3.17 -7.92 22.30
C THR A 21 4.68 -7.99 22.26
N ALA A 22 5.34 -7.28 23.18
CA ALA A 22 6.80 -7.35 23.34
C ALA A 22 7.16 -7.88 24.73
N THR A 23 8.13 -8.78 24.77
CA THR A 23 8.74 -9.22 26.04
C THR A 23 10.03 -8.46 26.28
N VAL A 24 10.10 -7.76 27.40
CA VAL A 24 11.28 -7.03 27.87
C VAL A 24 12.00 -7.87 28.92
N THR A 25 13.29 -8.14 28.73
CA THR A 25 14.15 -8.80 29.72
C THR A 25 15.08 -7.79 30.38
N ALA A 26 15.64 -8.12 31.55
CA ALA A 26 16.50 -7.18 32.27
C ALA A 26 17.76 -6.85 31.48
N ALA A 27 18.08 -5.55 31.39
CA ALA A 27 19.28 -5.03 30.72
C ALA A 27 19.39 -5.34 29.21
N THR A 28 18.27 -5.63 28.54
CA THR A 28 18.22 -5.79 27.08
C THR A 28 17.32 -4.72 26.44
N THR A 29 17.53 -4.51 25.15
CA THR A 29 16.63 -3.72 24.30
C THR A 29 15.82 -4.68 23.45
N THR A 30 14.50 -4.53 23.46
CA THR A 30 13.57 -5.23 22.56
C THR A 30 13.10 -4.25 21.49
N THR A 31 13.21 -4.63 20.22
CA THR A 31 12.71 -3.86 19.08
C THR A 31 11.61 -4.67 18.41
N PRO A 32 10.33 -4.39 18.72
CA PRO A 32 9.21 -5.04 18.05
C PRO A 32 9.02 -4.48 16.64
N ASP A 33 8.60 -5.34 15.72
CA ASP A 33 8.14 -4.94 14.39
C ASP A 33 6.61 -4.94 14.42
N ILE A 34 5.99 -3.77 14.25
CA ILE A 34 4.54 -3.60 14.38
C ILE A 34 3.97 -3.25 13.02
N GLU A 35 3.15 -4.15 12.50
CA GLU A 35 2.40 -3.92 11.28
C GLU A 35 1.23 -2.96 11.55
N MET A 36 1.15 -1.88 10.77
CA MET A 36 0.06 -0.90 10.84
C MET A 36 -0.83 -1.09 9.61
N PRO A 37 -2.06 -1.58 9.76
CA PRO A 37 -2.93 -1.81 8.62
C PRO A 37 -3.26 -0.49 7.94
N VAL A 38 -3.34 -0.45 6.62
CA VAL A 38 -3.97 0.68 5.91
C VAL A 38 -5.50 0.50 5.95
N PRO A 39 -6.30 1.58 6.04
CA PRO A 39 -7.75 1.47 5.88
C PRO A 39 -8.08 0.89 4.49
N ASP A 40 -9.04 -0.04 4.44
CA ASP A 40 -9.48 -0.64 3.17
C ASP A 40 -9.98 0.45 2.20
N LEU A 41 -9.49 0.41 0.97
CA LEU A 41 -10.01 1.21 -0.14
C LEU A 41 -11.36 0.66 -0.60
N PRO A 42 -12.28 1.50 -1.11
CA PRO A 42 -13.36 1.01 -1.96
C PRO A 42 -12.79 0.34 -3.23
N PRO A 43 -13.48 -0.64 -3.82
CA PRO A 43 -13.14 -1.14 -5.15
C PRO A 43 -13.09 0.00 -6.16
N VAL A 44 -12.04 0.06 -6.97
CA VAL A 44 -11.96 0.95 -8.15
C VAL A 44 -12.76 0.30 -9.28
N VAL A 45 -12.50 -0.97 -9.53
CA VAL A 45 -13.21 -1.82 -10.49
C VAL A 45 -13.66 -3.12 -9.81
N GLY A 46 -14.75 -3.71 -10.29
CA GLY A 46 -15.26 -4.96 -9.73
C GLY A 46 -15.71 -4.86 -8.27
N GLU A 47 -15.36 -5.86 -7.46
CA GLU A 47 -15.83 -6.02 -6.07
C GLU A 47 -14.69 -6.05 -5.04
N SER A 48 -13.45 -6.21 -5.48
CA SER A 48 -12.29 -6.29 -4.60
C SER A 48 -11.60 -4.93 -4.49
N PRO A 49 -11.09 -4.56 -3.30
CA PRO A 49 -10.34 -3.33 -3.13
C PRO A 49 -8.95 -3.47 -3.76
N PRO A 50 -8.35 -2.37 -4.26
CA PRO A 50 -6.97 -2.38 -4.70
C PRO A 50 -6.02 -2.87 -3.59
N LEU A 51 -4.90 -3.49 -3.97
CA LEU A 51 -3.93 -4.06 -3.04
C LEU A 51 -2.53 -3.43 -3.16
N ASP A 52 -1.91 -3.20 -2.01
CA ASP A 52 -0.49 -2.90 -1.89
C ASP A 52 0.31 -4.20 -1.75
N LEU A 53 0.83 -4.70 -2.87
CA LEU A 53 1.55 -5.97 -2.93
C LEU A 53 2.97 -5.92 -2.30
N ASN A 54 3.49 -4.73 -1.97
CA ASN A 54 4.85 -4.60 -1.45
C ASN A 54 5.01 -3.78 -0.17
N GLY A 55 3.90 -3.37 0.46
CA GLY A 55 3.90 -2.64 1.72
C GLY A 55 4.44 -1.21 1.60
N GLY A 56 4.51 -0.68 0.38
CA GLY A 56 5.03 0.67 0.09
C GLY A 56 3.98 1.78 0.22
N GLY A 57 2.73 1.43 0.50
CA GLY A 57 1.57 2.32 0.58
C GLY A 57 0.89 2.59 -0.77
N LEU A 58 1.50 2.20 -1.89
CA LEU A 58 0.97 2.39 -3.24
C LEU A 58 0.30 1.10 -3.75
N HIS A 59 -0.96 1.22 -4.19
CA HIS A 59 -1.81 0.08 -4.52
C HIS A 59 -1.76 -0.19 -6.03
N ARG A 60 -0.83 -1.06 -6.47
CA ARG A 60 -0.57 -1.33 -7.89
C ARG A 60 -1.52 -2.36 -8.51
N ASP A 61 -2.07 -3.24 -7.69
CA ASP A 61 -3.12 -4.19 -8.07
C ASP A 61 -4.45 -3.46 -7.92
N ILE A 62 -4.98 -2.94 -9.02
CA ILE A 62 -6.19 -2.10 -9.06
C ILE A 62 -7.44 -2.97 -9.02
N TYR A 63 -7.36 -4.19 -9.57
CA TYR A 63 -8.45 -5.16 -9.52
C TYR A 63 -8.59 -5.84 -8.15
N GLY A 64 -7.55 -5.82 -7.34
CA GLY A 64 -7.49 -6.51 -6.05
C GLY A 64 -7.53 -8.03 -6.19
N ASP A 65 -6.99 -8.59 -7.27
CA ASP A 65 -6.99 -10.03 -7.55
C ASP A 65 -5.69 -10.74 -7.13
N GLY A 66 -4.74 -9.97 -6.58
CA GLY A 66 -3.45 -10.43 -6.10
C GLY A 66 -2.38 -10.50 -7.19
N GLN A 67 -2.64 -10.01 -8.40
CA GLN A 67 -1.66 -9.90 -9.47
C GLN A 67 -1.40 -8.42 -9.79
N PHE A 68 -0.21 -8.13 -10.32
CA PHE A 68 0.08 -6.84 -10.91
C PHE A 68 0.41 -7.04 -12.38
N ASP A 69 -0.51 -6.67 -13.26
CA ASP A 69 -0.38 -6.87 -14.70
C ASP A 69 -0.89 -5.67 -15.53
N ILE A 70 -1.00 -5.86 -16.85
CA ILE A 70 -1.42 -4.81 -17.77
C ILE A 70 -2.88 -4.36 -17.56
N PHE A 71 -3.74 -5.22 -17.02
CA PHE A 71 -5.13 -4.87 -16.75
C PHE A 71 -5.24 -3.86 -15.63
N ASP A 72 -4.34 -3.86 -14.64
CA ASP A 72 -4.30 -2.83 -13.59
C ASP A 72 -4.00 -1.44 -14.16
N VAL A 73 -3.03 -1.36 -15.07
CA VAL A 73 -2.68 -0.12 -15.77
C VAL A 73 -3.89 0.40 -16.57
N GLN A 74 -4.62 -0.50 -17.23
CA GLN A 74 -5.82 -0.16 -17.98
C GLN A 74 -6.96 0.30 -17.06
N ALA A 75 -7.17 -0.39 -15.93
CA ALA A 75 -8.20 -0.03 -14.96
C ALA A 75 -7.94 1.36 -14.36
N LEU A 76 -6.71 1.67 -13.97
CA LEU A 76 -6.39 3.01 -13.48
C LEU A 76 -6.61 4.09 -14.55
N PHE A 77 -6.30 3.78 -15.81
CA PHE A 77 -6.55 4.71 -16.91
C PHE A 77 -8.04 4.95 -17.15
N ASP A 78 -8.85 3.89 -17.14
CA ASP A 78 -10.30 3.97 -17.39
C ASP A 78 -11.05 4.66 -16.23
N ASP A 79 -10.57 4.48 -15.00
CA ASP A 79 -11.17 5.04 -13.77
C ASP A 79 -10.40 6.23 -13.19
N LEU A 80 -9.57 6.87 -14.01
CA LEU A 80 -8.67 7.96 -13.58
C LEU A 80 -9.42 9.11 -12.90
N ASP A 81 -10.58 9.49 -13.42
CA ASP A 81 -11.43 10.57 -12.89
C ASP A 81 -12.45 10.08 -11.85
N SER A 82 -12.41 8.80 -11.46
CA SER A 82 -13.35 8.25 -10.48
C SER A 82 -13.14 8.86 -9.10
N GLN A 83 -14.21 8.95 -8.32
CA GLN A 83 -14.14 9.49 -6.97
C GLN A 83 -13.22 8.64 -6.07
N VAL A 84 -13.21 7.31 -6.25
CA VAL A 84 -12.34 6.42 -5.46
C VAL A 84 -10.87 6.73 -5.69
N VAL A 85 -10.46 6.93 -6.95
CA VAL A 85 -9.08 7.26 -7.30
C VAL A 85 -8.72 8.67 -6.82
N GLN A 86 -9.58 9.65 -7.04
CA GLN A 86 -9.27 11.04 -6.72
C GLN A 86 -9.32 11.36 -5.21
N ASP A 87 -10.23 10.74 -4.45
CA ASP A 87 -10.32 10.94 -3.00
C ASP A 87 -9.19 10.22 -2.23
N ASN A 88 -8.48 9.28 -2.87
CA ASN A 88 -7.38 8.50 -2.28
C ASN A 88 -6.10 8.65 -3.11
N SER A 89 -5.83 9.85 -3.64
CA SER A 89 -4.77 10.05 -4.61
C SER A 89 -3.38 9.72 -4.08
N ASP A 90 -3.14 9.80 -2.77
CA ASP A 90 -1.91 9.38 -2.10
C ASP A 90 -1.61 7.88 -2.25
N ARG A 91 -2.63 7.06 -2.50
CA ARG A 91 -2.50 5.62 -2.75
C ARG A 91 -2.17 5.27 -4.20
N PHE A 92 -2.37 6.23 -5.11
CA PHE A 92 -2.24 6.06 -6.56
C PHE A 92 -1.27 7.09 -7.20
N ASP A 93 -0.53 7.87 -6.40
CA ASP A 93 0.51 8.81 -6.85
C ASP A 93 1.80 8.06 -7.21
N PHE A 94 1.74 7.27 -8.27
CA PHE A 94 2.89 6.51 -8.77
C PHE A 94 3.98 7.42 -9.34
N SER A 95 3.62 8.62 -9.81
CA SER A 95 4.59 9.58 -10.33
C SER A 95 5.32 10.36 -9.22
N GLY A 96 4.81 10.34 -7.99
CA GLY A 96 5.35 11.05 -6.83
C GLY A 96 5.25 12.57 -6.96
N ASN A 97 4.33 13.07 -7.78
CA ASN A 97 4.17 14.50 -8.04
C ASN A 97 3.24 15.17 -7.01
N GLY A 98 2.50 14.37 -6.25
CA GLY A 98 1.50 14.80 -5.28
C GLY A 98 0.25 15.41 -5.92
N GLY A 99 -0.85 15.39 -5.16
CA GLY A 99 -2.11 15.98 -5.58
C GLY A 99 -3.00 14.99 -6.34
N PRO A 100 -3.84 15.46 -7.27
CA PRO A 100 -4.76 14.61 -8.03
C PRO A 100 -4.03 13.55 -8.84
N VAL A 101 -4.64 12.37 -8.99
CA VAL A 101 -4.12 11.32 -9.87
C VAL A 101 -4.30 11.75 -11.32
N THR A 102 -3.26 11.61 -12.13
CA THR A 102 -3.23 12.06 -13.52
C THR A 102 -2.69 10.98 -14.46
N ILE A 103 -2.66 11.30 -15.75
CA ILE A 103 -2.04 10.43 -16.75
C ILE A 103 -0.55 10.14 -16.47
N PHE A 104 0.14 11.00 -15.72
CA PHE A 104 1.54 10.75 -15.34
C PHE A 104 1.66 9.58 -14.36
N ASP A 105 0.65 9.35 -13.53
CA ASP A 105 0.61 8.22 -12.59
C ASP A 105 0.35 6.91 -13.33
N VAL A 106 -0.53 6.91 -14.33
CA VAL A 106 -0.72 5.77 -15.23
C VAL A 106 0.57 5.40 -15.97
N GLN A 107 1.29 6.40 -16.48
CA GLN A 107 2.57 6.19 -17.16
C GLN A 107 3.63 5.63 -16.20
N ALA A 108 3.67 6.11 -14.96
CA ALA A 108 4.58 5.59 -13.95
C ALA A 108 4.23 4.15 -13.56
N LEU A 109 2.95 3.83 -13.38
CA LEU A 109 2.48 2.46 -13.11
C LEU A 109 2.86 1.49 -14.23
N PHE A 110 2.72 1.91 -15.49
CA PHE A 110 3.17 1.10 -16.63
C PHE A 110 4.70 0.87 -16.60
N GLY A 111 5.49 1.88 -16.26
CA GLY A 111 6.94 1.74 -16.11
C GLY A 111 7.34 0.80 -14.98
N ASP A 112 6.59 0.78 -13.88
CA ASP A 112 6.76 -0.18 -12.78
C ASP A 112 6.51 -1.62 -13.25
N LEU A 113 5.46 -1.84 -14.07
CA LEU A 113 5.15 -3.16 -14.65
C LEU A 113 6.27 -3.65 -15.57
N GLU A 114 6.79 -2.81 -16.45
CA GLU A 114 7.92 -3.21 -17.32
C GLU A 114 9.16 -3.63 -16.51
N LYS A 115 9.37 -2.99 -15.35
CA LYS A 115 10.47 -3.33 -14.46
C LYS A 115 10.23 -4.63 -13.70
N SER A 116 9.02 -4.93 -13.24
CA SER A 116 8.73 -6.19 -12.56
C SER A 116 8.93 -7.39 -13.48
N GLU A 117 8.41 -7.32 -14.70
CA GLU A 117 8.60 -8.35 -15.72
C GLU A 117 10.08 -8.58 -16.06
N ALA A 118 10.88 -7.51 -16.07
CA ALA A 118 12.32 -7.61 -16.27
C ALA A 118 13.04 -8.35 -15.12
N LEU A 119 12.55 -8.21 -13.88
CA LEU A 119 13.13 -8.89 -12.71
C LEU A 119 12.75 -10.38 -12.64
N ASP A 120 11.58 -10.76 -13.14
CA ASP A 120 11.15 -12.17 -13.19
C ASP A 120 11.79 -12.96 -14.34
N SER A 121 12.51 -12.27 -15.22
CA SER A 121 13.21 -12.83 -16.38
C SER A 121 14.64 -13.32 -16.09
N GLU A 122 15.17 -13.12 -14.87
CA GLU A 122 16.55 -13.45 -14.45
C GLU A 122 16.63 -14.70 -13.54
#